data_AF-A0A7K4MQX3-F1
#
_entry.id   AF-A0A7K4MQX3-F1
#
_cell.length_a   1.000
_cell.length_b   1.000
_cell.length_c   1.000
_cell.angle_alpha   90.00
_cell.angle_beta   90.00
_cell.angle_gamma   90.00
#
_symmetry.space_group_name_H-M   'P 1'
#
loop_
_entity.id
_entity.type
_entity.pdbx_description
1 polymer ?
#
loop_
_entity_poly.entity_id
_entity_poly.type
_entity_poly.pdbx_seq_one_letter_code
_entity_poly.pdbx_strand_id
1 'polypeptide(L)'
;MAVTEESNLAKKVKDKEYEIKFSDEELTSLRELQEGYQEKSAQFGQLKVQKLLIQQQLDTLNDTEVQFESDYTGLQTKEQEIVKQLNEKYGPGSLDPTTGVFTPIPVVAPEETTKTT
;
A
#
# COMPACT_ATOMS: atom_id res chain seq x y z
N MET A 1 -48.24 72.39 4.51
CA MET A 1 -47.34 71.26 4.21
C MET A 1 -46.36 71.16 5.37
N ALA A 2 -46.69 70.39 6.42
CA ALA A 2 -45.84 70.26 7.61
C ALA A 2 -46.01 68.89 8.31
N VAL A 3 -46.54 67.88 7.59
CA VAL A 3 -46.88 66.57 8.18
C VAL A 3 -46.02 65.43 7.59
N THR A 4 -45.02 65.75 6.77
CA THR A 4 -44.18 64.74 6.08
C THR A 4 -42.75 64.64 6.61
N GLU A 5 -42.28 65.55 7.47
CA GLU A 5 -40.92 65.48 8.03
C GLU A 5 -40.86 64.77 9.39
N GLU A 6 -41.80 65.04 10.31
CA GLU A 6 -41.82 64.35 11.62
C GLU A 6 -42.14 62.84 11.49
N SER A 7 -42.91 62.44 10.47
CA SER A 7 -43.25 61.04 10.22
C SER A 7 -42.04 60.22 9.69
N ASN A 8 -41.14 60.86 8.95
CA ASN A 8 -39.92 60.22 8.45
C ASN A 8 -38.77 60.23 9.46
N LEU A 9 -38.71 61.22 10.36
CA LEU A 9 -37.78 61.18 11.50
C LEU A 9 -38.19 60.12 12.53
N ALA A 10 -39.49 59.98 12.83
CA ALA A 10 -39.98 59.00 13.81
C ALA A 10 -39.83 57.54 13.34
N LYS A 11 -39.89 57.26 12.03
CA LYS A 11 -39.58 55.93 11.48
C LYS A 11 -38.09 55.60 11.51
N LYS A 12 -37.21 56.61 11.31
CA LYS A 12 -35.75 56.40 11.34
C LYS A 12 -35.18 56.14 12.74
N VAL A 13 -35.95 56.42 13.81
CA VAL A 13 -35.53 56.21 15.20
C VAL A 13 -36.00 54.85 15.76
N LYS A 14 -37.06 54.24 15.20
CA LYS A 14 -37.61 52.97 15.68
C LYS A 14 -36.92 51.72 15.12
N ASP A 15 -36.16 51.87 14.03
CA ASP A 15 -35.39 50.82 13.38
C ASP A 15 -33.89 50.90 13.70
N LYS A 16 -33.50 51.51 14.83
CA LYS A 16 -32.22 51.14 15.46
C LYS A 16 -32.46 49.82 16.17
N GLU A 17 -32.46 48.78 15.36
CA GLU A 17 -32.26 47.39 15.75
C GLU A 17 -31.27 47.35 16.92
N TYR A 18 -31.59 46.55 17.94
CA TYR A 18 -30.66 46.22 19.01
C TYR A 18 -29.47 45.47 18.38
N GLU A 19 -28.53 46.24 17.84
CA GLU A 19 -27.32 45.74 17.19
C GLU A 19 -26.35 45.34 18.30
N ILE A 20 -26.48 44.09 18.74
CA ILE A 20 -25.54 43.49 19.68
C ILE A 20 -24.28 43.15 18.87
N LYS A 21 -23.20 43.89 19.11
CA LYS A 21 -21.88 43.60 18.58
C LYS A 21 -21.18 42.61 19.50
N PHE A 22 -20.49 41.63 18.89
CA PHE A 22 -19.52 40.82 19.60
C PHE A 22 -18.43 41.69 20.20
N SER A 23 -17.90 41.29 21.35
CA SER A 23 -16.70 41.90 21.91
C SER A 23 -15.49 41.64 20.99
N ASP A 24 -14.45 42.46 21.13
CA ASP A 24 -13.21 42.24 20.39
C ASP A 24 -12.57 40.89 20.72
N GLU A 25 -12.75 40.39 21.95
CA GLU A 25 -12.30 39.06 22.38
C GLU A 25 -13.07 37.96 21.64
N GLU A 26 -14.39 38.04 21.55
CA GLU A 26 -15.22 37.06 20.84
C GLU A 26 -14.90 37.04 19.34
N LEU A 27 -14.71 38.21 18.73
CA LEU A 27 -14.28 38.30 17.33
C LEU A 27 -12.88 37.73 17.12
N THR A 28 -11.98 37.87 18.09
CA THR A 28 -10.63 37.29 18.02
C THR A 28 -10.69 35.77 18.11
N SER A 29 -11.43 35.21 19.08
CA SER A 29 -11.59 33.76 19.20
C SER A 29 -12.24 33.12 17.97
N LEU A 30 -13.20 33.80 17.33
CA LEU A 30 -13.79 33.31 16.08
C LEU A 30 -12.79 33.30 14.91
N ARG A 31 -11.90 34.29 14.83
CA ARG A 31 -10.83 34.33 13.82
C ARG A 31 -9.82 33.21 14.04
N GLU A 32 -9.35 33.04 15.27
CA GLU A 32 -8.42 31.94 15.62
C GLU A 32 -9.04 30.57 15.31
N LEU A 33 -10.33 30.39 15.59
CA LEU A 33 -11.03 29.15 15.26
C LEU A 33 -11.08 28.93 13.75
N GLN A 34 -11.41 29.96 12.97
CA GLN A 34 -11.43 29.88 11.51
C GLN A 34 -10.04 29.56 10.95
N GLU A 35 -9.00 30.24 11.42
CA GLU A 35 -7.61 30.00 11.04
C GLU A 35 -7.19 28.57 11.39
N GLY A 36 -7.54 28.09 12.58
CA GLY A 36 -7.29 26.71 13.01
C GLY A 36 -7.95 25.68 12.09
N TYR A 37 -9.21 25.89 11.68
CA TYR A 37 -9.88 25.01 10.71
C TYR A 37 -9.20 25.02 9.34
N GLN A 38 -8.79 26.20 8.86
CA GLN A 38 -8.09 26.34 7.59
C GLN A 38 -6.73 25.63 7.63
N GLU A 39 -5.97 25.81 8.70
CA GLU A 39 -4.68 25.15 8.93
C GLU A 39 -4.85 23.62 8.97
N LYS A 40 -5.80 23.11 9.75
CA LYS A 40 -6.04 21.66 9.85
C LYS A 40 -6.51 21.07 8.53
N SER A 41 -7.32 21.79 7.77
CA SER A 41 -7.75 21.36 6.43
C SER A 41 -6.57 21.23 5.47
N ALA A 42 -5.65 22.20 5.49
CA ALA A 42 -4.43 22.15 4.69
C ALA A 42 -3.52 20.98 5.10
N GLN A 43 -3.31 20.80 6.41
CA GLN A 43 -2.53 19.68 6.95
C GLN A 43 -3.13 18.31 6.58
N PHE A 44 -4.46 18.17 6.64
CA PHE A 44 -5.13 16.95 6.19
C PHE A 44 -4.98 16.72 4.69
N GLY A 45 -5.03 17.78 3.88
CA GLY A 45 -4.76 17.69 2.44
C GLY A 45 -3.37 17.13 2.16
N GLN A 46 -2.34 17.70 2.80
CA GLN A 46 -0.96 17.24 2.69
C GLN A 46 -0.82 15.78 3.16
N LEU A 47 -1.41 15.42 4.30
CA LEU A 47 -1.38 14.05 4.82
C LEU A 47 -2.01 13.04 3.86
N LYS A 48 -3.15 13.40 3.24
CA LYS A 48 -3.82 12.52 2.26
C LYS A 48 -2.97 12.29 1.02
N VAL A 49 -2.25 13.31 0.54
CA VAL A 49 -1.32 13.17 -0.58
C VAL A 49 -0.15 12.25 -0.19
N GLN A 50 0.44 12.44 0.98
CA GLN A 50 1.51 11.55 1.46
C GLN A 50 1.02 10.10 1.57
N LYS A 51 -0.18 9.88 2.12
CA LYS A 51 -0.78 8.55 2.21
C LYS A 51 -0.99 7.92 0.82
N LEU A 52 -1.45 8.70 -0.16
CA LEU A 52 -1.62 8.23 -1.53
C LEU A 52 -0.29 7.77 -2.14
N LEU A 53 0.78 8.56 -1.98
CA LEU A 53 2.10 8.20 -2.50
C LEU A 53 2.65 6.92 -1.87
N ILE A 54 2.50 6.78 -0.54
CA ILE A 54 2.91 5.56 0.17
C ILE A 54 2.09 4.35 -0.31
N GLN A 55 0.79 4.51 -0.53
CA GLN A 55 -0.05 3.43 -1.06
C GLN A 55 0.44 2.97 -2.44
N GLN A 56 0.76 3.90 -3.35
CA GLN A 56 1.31 3.57 -4.67
C GLN A 56 2.64 2.82 -4.58
N GLN A 57 3.51 3.20 -3.64
CA GLN A 57 4.76 2.48 -3.38
C GLN A 57 4.50 1.06 -2.86
N LEU A 58 3.52 0.90 -1.97
CA LEU A 58 3.12 -0.39 -1.43
C LEU A 58 2.54 -1.30 -2.52
N ASP A 59 1.71 -0.76 -3.40
CA ASP A 59 1.16 -1.51 -4.55
C ASP A 59 2.29 -2.01 -5.46
N THR A 60 3.29 -1.16 -5.74
CA THR A 60 4.47 -1.55 -6.54
C THR A 60 5.29 -2.67 -5.86
N LEU A 61 5.43 -2.62 -4.53
CA LEU A 61 6.13 -3.67 -3.79
C LEU A 61 5.38 -5.00 -3.86
N ASN A 62 4.05 -4.98 -3.72
CA ASN A 62 3.23 -6.18 -3.84
C ASN A 62 3.33 -6.80 -5.25
N ASP A 63 3.30 -5.98 -6.30
CA ASP A 63 3.47 -6.48 -7.68
C ASP A 63 4.84 -7.14 -7.87
N THR A 64 5.89 -6.55 -7.27
CA THR A 64 7.25 -7.11 -7.29
C THR A 64 7.35 -8.42 -6.53
N GLU A 65 6.67 -8.52 -5.37
CA GLU A 65 6.60 -9.75 -4.57
C GLU A 65 5.97 -10.89 -5.38
N VAL A 66 4.82 -10.65 -6.01
CA VAL A 66 4.13 -11.63 -6.88
C VAL A 66 5.04 -12.07 -8.04
N GLN A 67 5.79 -11.14 -8.65
CA GLN A 67 6.75 -11.47 -9.70
C GLN A 67 7.84 -12.42 -9.17
N PHE A 68 8.41 -12.13 -8.00
CA PHE A 68 9.44 -12.98 -7.39
C PHE A 68 8.93 -14.36 -6.98
N GLU A 69 7.70 -14.46 -6.49
CA GLU A 69 7.06 -15.75 -6.20
C GLU A 69 6.89 -16.60 -7.47
N SER A 70 6.47 -15.96 -8.57
CA SER A 70 6.37 -16.60 -9.88
C SER A 70 7.73 -17.06 -10.39
N ASP A 71 8.74 -16.19 -10.33
CA ASP A 71 10.10 -16.50 -10.77
C ASP A 71 10.70 -17.65 -9.96
N TYR A 72 10.50 -17.65 -8.65
CA TYR A 72 10.95 -18.72 -7.76
C TYR A 72 10.29 -20.07 -8.09
N THR A 73 8.97 -20.07 -8.29
CA THR A 73 8.24 -21.28 -8.71
C THR A 73 8.72 -21.77 -10.08
N GLY A 74 9.01 -20.85 -11.00
CA GLY A 74 9.61 -21.16 -12.30
C GLY A 74 10.98 -21.83 -12.17
N LEU A 75 11.82 -21.34 -11.27
CA LEU A 75 13.13 -21.95 -10.97
C LEU A 75 13.00 -23.37 -10.41
N GLN A 76 12.07 -23.60 -9.47
CA GLN A 76 11.82 -24.94 -8.93
C GLN A 76 11.36 -25.92 -10.01
N THR A 77 10.47 -25.47 -10.91
CA THR A 77 10.00 -26.29 -12.03
C THR A 77 11.17 -26.66 -12.96
N LYS A 78 12.00 -25.67 -13.29
CA LYS A 78 13.20 -25.87 -14.11
C LYS A 78 14.20 -26.83 -13.45
N GLU A 79 14.37 -26.74 -12.13
CA GLU A 79 15.20 -27.68 -11.37
C GLU A 79 14.67 -29.11 -11.50
N GLN A 80 13.37 -29.33 -11.30
CA GLN A 80 12.75 -30.65 -11.46
C GLN A 80 12.92 -31.20 -12.88
N GLU A 81 12.74 -30.36 -13.91
CA GLU A 81 12.96 -30.74 -15.30
C GLU A 81 14.41 -31.15 -15.55
N ILE A 82 15.38 -30.39 -15.03
CA ILE A 82 16.81 -30.71 -15.16
C ILE A 82 17.12 -32.04 -14.46
N VAL A 83 16.66 -32.24 -13.22
CA VAL A 83 16.88 -33.49 -12.48
C VAL A 83 16.27 -34.68 -13.23
N LYS A 84 15.07 -34.52 -13.78
CA LYS A 84 14.42 -35.56 -14.60
C LYS A 84 15.24 -35.88 -15.85
N GLN A 85 15.66 -34.87 -16.61
CA GLN A 85 16.49 -35.05 -17.80
C GLN A 85 17.83 -35.73 -17.48
N LEU A 86 18.45 -35.39 -16.35
CA LEU A 86 19.69 -36.00 -15.90
C LEU A 86 19.48 -37.47 -15.50
N ASN A 87 18.44 -37.78 -14.73
CA ASN A 87 18.11 -39.15 -14.34
C ASN A 87 17.75 -40.03 -15.55
N GLU A 88 17.02 -39.49 -16.53
CA GLU A 88 16.72 -40.20 -17.79
C GLU A 88 17.98 -40.49 -18.61
N LYS A 89 18.94 -39.55 -18.62
CA LYS A 89 20.17 -39.68 -19.41
C LYS A 89 21.24 -40.55 -18.75
N TYR A 90 21.37 -40.49 -17.43
CA TYR A 90 22.48 -41.09 -16.69
C TYR A 90 22.06 -42.20 -15.71
N GLY A 91 20.75 -42.44 -15.54
CA GLY A 91 20.21 -43.41 -14.58
C GLY A 91 20.16 -42.86 -13.15
N PRO A 92 19.77 -43.68 -12.16
CA PRO A 92 19.79 -43.27 -10.75
C PRO A 92 21.23 -43.00 -10.30
N GLY A 93 21.49 -41.81 -9.77
CA GLY A 93 22.80 -41.40 -9.30
C GLY A 93 22.81 -40.03 -8.66
N SER A 94 23.96 -39.64 -8.09
CA SER A 94 24.17 -38.31 -7.53
C SER A 94 25.05 -37.49 -8.46
N LEU A 95 24.57 -36.33 -8.89
CA LEU A 95 25.38 -35.34 -9.60
C LEU A 95 25.90 -34.31 -8.58
N ASP A 96 27.20 -34.03 -8.61
CA ASP A 96 27.74 -32.83 -7.98
C ASP A 96 27.67 -31.66 -8.97
N PRO A 97 26.80 -30.66 -8.76
CA PRO A 97 26.64 -29.53 -9.68
C PRO A 97 27.87 -28.59 -9.73
N THR A 98 28.77 -28.68 -8.75
CA THR A 98 29.97 -27.83 -8.65
C THR A 98 31.13 -28.39 -9.48
N THR A 99 31.27 -29.72 -9.48
CA THR A 99 32.36 -30.43 -10.19
C THR A 99 31.88 -31.05 -11.51
N GLY A 100 30.58 -31.20 -11.70
CA GLY A 100 29.97 -31.86 -12.86
C GLY A 100 30.12 -33.38 -12.85
N VAL A 101 30.61 -33.98 -11.76
CA VAL A 101 30.82 -35.42 -11.68
C VAL A 101 29.52 -36.13 -11.32
N PHE A 102 29.07 -37.03 -12.18
CA PHE A 102 27.93 -37.91 -11.93
C PHE A 102 28.41 -39.25 -11.38
N THR A 103 27.88 -39.65 -10.22
CA THR A 103 28.14 -40.96 -9.60
C THR A 103 26.88 -41.82 -9.69
N PRO A 104 26.83 -42.81 -10.61
CA PRO A 104 25.70 -43.73 -10.70
C PRO A 104 25.59 -44.58 -9.43
N ILE A 105 24.37 -44.80 -8.93
CA ILE A 105 24.14 -45.83 -7.92
C ILE A 105 24.07 -47.17 -8.68
N PRO A 106 25.00 -48.11 -8.43
CA PRO A 106 24.92 -49.42 -9.06
C PRO A 106 23.60 -50.09 -8.66
N VAL A 107 22.76 -50.39 -9.65
CA VAL A 107 21.58 -51.22 -9.45
C VAL A 107 22.11 -52.60 -9.09
N VAL A 108 22.09 -52.95 -7.80
CA VAL A 108 22.34 -54.32 -7.36
C VAL A 108 21.19 -55.14 -7.95
N ALA A 109 21.46 -55.83 -9.05
CA ALA A 109 20.59 -56.89 -9.52
C ALA A 109 20.38 -57.83 -8.32
N PRO A 110 19.13 -58.19 -7.96
CA PRO A 110 18.93 -59.16 -6.90
C PRO A 110 19.71 -60.41 -7.25
N GLU A 111 20.67 -60.75 -6.39
CA GLU A 111 21.43 -61.98 -6.47
C GLU A 111 20.41 -63.14 -6.45
N GLU A 112 20.18 -63.77 -7.61
CA GLU A 112 19.69 -65.14 -7.61
C GLU A 112 20.82 -66.00 -7.06
N THR A 113 20.75 -66.19 -5.74
CA THR A 113 21.50 -67.17 -4.99
C THR A 113 21.54 -68.49 -5.74
N THR A 114 22.73 -68.84 -6.22
CA THR A 114 23.12 -70.21 -6.46
C THR A 114 22.97 -70.99 -5.15
N LYS A 115 21.99 -71.89 -5.08
CA LYS A 115 22.04 -73.03 -4.16
C LYS A 115 21.95 -74.33 -4.96
N THR A 116 23.15 -74.88 -5.16
CA THR A 116 23.46 -76.30 -5.26
C THR A 116 22.63 -77.14 -4.27
N THR A 117 21.91 -78.15 -4.75
CA THR A 117 21.88 -79.56 -4.27
C THR A 117 20.84 -80.34 -5.09
#